data_AF-A0A3M0LXD5-F1
#
_entry.id   AF-A0A3M0LXD5-F1
#
_cell.length_a   1.000
_cell.length_b   1.000
_cell.length_c   1.000
_cell.angle_alpha   90.00
_cell.angle_beta   90.00
_cell.angle_gamma   90.00
#
_symmetry.space_group_name_H-M   'P 1'
#
loop_
_entity.id
_entity.type
_entity.pdbx_description
1 polymer ?
#
loop_
_entity_poly.entity_id
_entity_poly.type
_entity_poly.pdbx_seq_one_letter_code
_entity_poly.pdbx_strand_id
1 'polypeptide(L)'
;MRSILLRNRAIVAASIFATGVMAGQIIPPLWKWAAILITQSAYQEATYRCDRSMRAHLLAKQNVEAEPSERTLRTLEASEIALVDCQDYDLLRKRLILFGLDENALGYMALKAIEAKATDLQDVIEIHEIRY
;
A
#
# COMPACT_ATOMS: atom_id res chain seq x y z
N MET A 1 59.11 -2.87 9.04
CA MET A 1 58.16 -3.98 8.81
C MET A 1 56.86 -3.86 9.60
N ARG A 2 56.88 -3.65 10.93
CA ARG A 2 55.67 -3.54 11.77
C ARG A 2 54.68 -2.44 11.35
N SER A 3 55.18 -1.27 10.93
CA SER A 3 54.36 -0.14 10.47
C SER A 3 53.63 -0.39 9.15
N ILE A 4 54.22 -1.16 8.23
CA ILE A 4 53.62 -1.53 6.94
C ILE A 4 52.49 -2.54 7.16
N LEU A 5 52.69 -3.48 8.08
CA LEU A 5 51.67 -4.46 8.47
C LEU A 5 50.47 -3.78 9.16
N LEU A 6 50.72 -2.81 10.05
CA LEU A 6 49.68 -2.02 10.71
C LEU A 6 48.89 -1.15 9.71
N ARG A 7 49.58 -0.55 8.73
CA ARG A 7 48.94 0.24 7.66
C ARG A 7 48.02 -0.60 6.79
N ASN A 8 48.43 -1.80 6.39
CA ASN A 8 47.57 -2.70 5.60
C ASN A 8 46.34 -3.16 6.38
N ARG A 9 46.46 -3.44 7.68
CA ARG A 9 45.30 -3.79 8.52
C ARG A 9 44.32 -2.63 8.69
N ALA A 10 44.84 -1.40 8.83
CA ALA A 10 44.00 -0.21 8.91
C ALA A 10 43.25 0.05 7.59
N ILE A 11 43.91 -0.13 6.43
CA ILE A 11 43.26 0.00 5.11
C ILE A 11 42.15 -1.04 4.94
N VAL A 12 42.40 -2.29 5.30
CA VAL A 12 41.39 -3.36 5.23
C VAL A 12 40.21 -3.09 6.17
N ALA A 13 40.47 -2.63 7.40
CA ALA A 13 39.40 -2.27 8.32
C ALA A 13 38.56 -1.10 7.79
N ALA A 14 39.22 -0.06 7.24
CA ALA A 14 38.54 1.08 6.63
C ALA A 14 37.71 0.67 5.40
N SER A 15 38.20 -0.25 4.56
CA SER A 15 37.45 -0.71 3.40
C SER A 15 36.24 -1.56 3.77
N ILE A 16 36.35 -2.42 4.79
CA ILE A 16 35.21 -3.19 5.32
C ILE A 16 34.15 -2.23 5.88
N PHE A 17 34.57 -1.25 6.68
CA PHE A 17 33.66 -0.25 7.25
C PHE A 17 32.96 0.56 6.15
N ALA A 18 33.71 1.09 5.19
CA ALA A 18 33.16 1.85 4.07
C ALA A 18 32.17 1.01 3.25
N THR A 19 32.49 -0.27 2.99
CA THR A 19 31.59 -1.19 2.28
C THR A 19 30.31 -1.43 3.08
N GLY A 20 30.41 -1.64 4.39
CA GLY A 20 29.25 -1.80 5.27
C GLY A 20 28.34 -0.57 5.29
N VAL A 21 28.92 0.64 5.34
CA VAL A 21 28.17 1.91 5.26
C VAL A 21 27.48 2.03 3.90
N MET A 22 28.20 1.80 2.81
CA MET A 22 27.63 1.86 1.45
C MET A 22 26.49 0.85 1.27
N ALA A 23 26.70 -0.39 1.70
CA ALA A 23 25.67 -1.43 1.68
C ALA A 23 24.44 -1.00 2.51
N GLY A 24 24.64 -0.45 3.70
CA GLY A 24 23.56 0.02 4.56
C GLY A 24 22.75 1.19 3.98
N GLN A 25 23.33 1.99 3.10
CA GLN A 25 22.62 3.08 2.42
C GLN A 25 21.95 2.63 1.11
N ILE A 26 22.52 1.65 0.42
CA ILE A 26 22.05 1.20 -0.90
C ILE A 26 21.01 0.08 -0.81
N ILE A 27 21.19 -0.88 0.11
CA ILE A 27 20.31 -2.05 0.20
C ILE A 27 18.88 -1.66 0.61
N PRO A 28 18.62 -0.82 1.63
CA PRO A 28 17.25 -0.48 2.02
C PRO A 28 16.40 0.16 0.91
N PRO A 29 16.86 1.18 0.15
CA PRO A 29 16.04 1.74 -0.93
C PRO A 29 15.82 0.75 -2.07
N LEU A 30 16.83 -0.07 -2.43
CA LEU A 30 16.65 -1.12 -3.44
C LEU A 30 15.61 -2.16 -3.01
N TRP A 31 15.63 -2.56 -1.74
CA TRP A 31 14.64 -3.48 -1.17
C TRP A 31 13.24 -2.90 -1.24
N LYS A 32 13.05 -1.64 -0.81
CA LYS A 32 11.74 -0.96 -0.89
C LYS A 32 11.22 -0.91 -2.32
N TRP A 33 12.04 -0.53 -3.28
CA TRP A 33 11.66 -0.50 -4.69
C TRP A 33 11.27 -1.88 -5.22
N ALA A 34 12.04 -2.91 -4.91
CA ALA A 34 11.72 -4.28 -5.30
C ALA A 34 10.37 -4.74 -4.70
N ALA A 35 10.17 -4.48 -3.40
CA ALA A 35 8.94 -4.84 -2.72
C ALA A 35 7.72 -4.11 -3.32
N ILE A 36 7.84 -2.81 -3.62
CA ILE A 36 6.79 -2.04 -4.32
C ILE A 36 6.47 -2.70 -5.67
N LEU A 37 7.47 -2.96 -6.52
CA LEU A 37 7.24 -3.53 -7.85
C LEU A 37 6.53 -4.89 -7.82
N ILE A 38 6.88 -5.74 -6.87
CA ILE A 38 6.29 -7.08 -6.72
C ILE A 38 4.85 -7.01 -6.20
N THR A 39 4.56 -6.06 -5.30
CA THR A 39 3.31 -6.03 -4.55
C THR A 39 2.29 -5.02 -5.06
N GLN A 40 2.68 -4.13 -5.97
CA GLN A 40 1.84 -3.04 -6.48
C GLN A 40 0.49 -3.52 -7.02
N SER A 41 0.47 -4.59 -7.83
CA SER A 41 -0.76 -5.09 -8.44
C SER A 41 -1.74 -5.64 -7.42
N ALA A 42 -1.26 -6.44 -6.46
CA ALA A 42 -2.07 -6.99 -5.38
C ALA A 42 -2.58 -5.88 -4.45
N TYR A 43 -1.73 -4.89 -4.16
CA TYR A 43 -2.11 -3.73 -3.36
C TYR A 43 -3.19 -2.89 -4.05
N GLN A 44 -3.03 -2.61 -5.34
CA GLN A 44 -4.01 -1.89 -6.15
C GLN A 44 -5.39 -2.59 -6.17
N GLU A 45 -5.42 -3.91 -6.37
CA GLU A 45 -6.68 -4.66 -6.37
C GLU A 45 -7.33 -4.66 -4.98
N ALA A 46 -6.53 -4.80 -3.91
CA ALA A 46 -7.04 -4.73 -2.54
C ALA A 46 -7.62 -3.34 -2.21
N THR A 47 -6.93 -2.26 -2.58
CA THR A 47 -7.42 -0.88 -2.43
C THR A 47 -8.76 -0.70 -3.16
N TYR A 48 -8.82 -1.16 -4.41
CA TYR A 48 -10.03 -1.01 -5.23
C TYR A 48 -11.23 -1.79 -4.68
N ARG A 49 -11.02 -3.03 -4.24
CA ARG A 49 -12.10 -3.82 -3.63
C ARG A 49 -12.63 -3.17 -2.36
N CYS A 50 -11.74 -2.67 -1.50
CA CYS A 50 -12.17 -1.98 -0.29
C CYS A 50 -12.97 -0.71 -0.62
N ASP A 51 -12.50 0.16 -1.53
CA ASP A 51 -13.23 1.37 -1.92
C ASP A 51 -14.63 1.03 -2.50
N ARG A 52 -14.69 0.04 -3.39
CA ARG A 52 -15.96 -0.43 -3.96
C ARG A 52 -16.92 -0.93 -2.87
N SER A 53 -16.44 -1.75 -1.94
CA SER A 53 -17.26 -2.30 -0.86
C SER A 53 -17.74 -1.21 0.11
N MET A 54 -16.90 -0.22 0.41
CA MET A 54 -17.30 0.96 1.19
C MET A 54 -18.39 1.78 0.49
N ARG A 55 -18.23 2.08 -0.81
CA ARG A 55 -19.24 2.80 -1.60
C ARG A 55 -20.55 2.03 -1.67
N ALA A 56 -20.50 0.72 -1.94
CA ALA A 56 -21.68 -0.13 -2.00
C ALA A 56 -22.43 -0.15 -0.66
N HIS A 57 -21.70 -0.25 0.47
CA HIS A 57 -22.28 -0.20 1.80
C HIS A 57 -22.92 1.15 2.12
N LEU A 58 -22.27 2.26 1.76
CA LEU A 58 -22.83 3.61 1.91
C LEU A 58 -24.16 3.76 1.15
N LEU A 59 -24.20 3.37 -0.12
CA LEU A 59 -25.40 3.43 -0.96
C LEU A 59 -26.51 2.52 -0.42
N ALA A 60 -26.17 1.31 0.03
CA ALA A 60 -27.14 0.38 0.62
C ALA A 60 -27.77 0.97 1.88
N LYS A 61 -26.98 1.63 2.73
CA LYS A 61 -27.48 2.31 3.93
C LYS A 61 -28.43 3.46 3.57
N GLN A 62 -28.06 4.30 2.61
CA GLN A 62 -28.92 5.38 2.13
C GLN A 62 -30.24 4.87 1.55
N ASN A 63 -30.21 3.75 0.82
CA ASN A 63 -31.43 3.13 0.28
C ASN A 63 -32.35 2.59 1.40
N VAL A 64 -31.79 2.05 2.47
CA VAL A 64 -32.57 1.64 3.65
C VAL A 64 -33.18 2.86 4.35
N GLU A 65 -32.45 3.97 4.47
CA GLU A 65 -32.96 5.20 5.07
C GLU A 65 -34.06 5.86 4.21
N ALA A 66 -33.93 5.82 2.88
CA ALA A 66 -34.88 6.39 1.95
C ALA A 66 -36.15 5.52 1.79
N GLU A 67 -36.01 4.21 1.66
CA GLU A 67 -37.12 3.27 1.48
C GLU A 67 -36.85 1.93 2.19
N PRO A 68 -37.25 1.81 3.48
CA PRO A 68 -37.08 0.58 4.24
C PRO A 68 -37.94 -0.56 3.64
N SER A 69 -37.29 -1.65 3.22
CA SER A 69 -37.95 -2.86 2.71
C SER A 69 -37.08 -4.09 2.96
N GLU A 70 -37.65 -5.30 2.89
CA GLU A 70 -36.83 -6.54 2.98
C GLU A 70 -35.72 -6.58 1.93
N ARG A 71 -35.96 -6.01 0.75
CA ARG A 71 -34.96 -5.97 -0.33
C ARG A 71 -33.80 -5.04 0.01
N THR A 72 -34.07 -3.85 0.53
CA THR A 72 -33.02 -2.89 0.91
C THR A 72 -32.23 -3.40 2.12
N LEU A 73 -32.89 -4.05 3.08
CA LEU A 73 -32.23 -4.69 4.23
C LEU A 73 -31.30 -5.85 3.81
N ARG A 74 -31.74 -6.76 2.93
CA ARG A 74 -30.87 -7.84 2.40
C ARG A 74 -29.68 -7.29 1.62
N THR A 75 -29.88 -6.17 0.91
CA THR A 75 -28.79 -5.52 0.16
C THR A 75 -27.77 -4.89 1.11
N LEU A 76 -28.23 -4.27 2.21
CA LEU A 76 -27.37 -3.77 3.27
C LEU A 76 -26.56 -4.90 3.90
N GLU A 77 -27.20 -5.99 4.31
CA GLU A 77 -26.52 -7.17 4.90
C GLU A 77 -25.44 -7.75 3.96
N ALA A 78 -25.76 -7.90 2.67
CA ALA A 78 -24.78 -8.35 1.68
C ALA A 78 -23.59 -7.38 1.54
N SER A 79 -23.85 -6.06 1.60
CA SER A 79 -22.80 -5.04 1.54
C SER A 79 -21.92 -5.01 2.80
N GLU A 80 -22.49 -5.32 3.97
CA GLU A 80 -21.73 -5.45 5.22
C GLU A 80 -20.78 -6.65 5.18
N ILE A 81 -21.22 -7.78 4.62
CA ILE A 81 -20.35 -8.95 4.39
C ILE A 81 -19.20 -8.58 3.45
N ALA A 82 -19.47 -7.80 2.39
CA ALA A 82 -18.46 -7.35 1.43
C ALA A 82 -17.38 -6.43 2.06
N LEU A 83 -17.63 -5.83 3.23
CA LEU A 83 -16.61 -5.05 3.96
C LEU A 83 -15.42 -5.91 4.42
N VAL A 84 -15.51 -7.24 4.36
CA VAL A 84 -14.34 -8.12 4.55
C VAL A 84 -13.19 -7.77 3.60
N ASP A 85 -13.47 -7.23 2.41
CA ASP A 85 -12.44 -6.77 1.48
C ASP A 85 -11.55 -5.66 2.09
N CYS A 86 -12.12 -4.80 2.94
CA CYS A 86 -11.37 -3.77 3.65
C CYS A 86 -10.46 -4.35 4.75
N GLN A 87 -10.89 -5.45 5.39
CA GLN A 87 -10.04 -6.17 6.32
C GLN A 87 -8.84 -6.80 5.60
N ASP A 88 -9.05 -7.40 4.42
CA ASP A 88 -7.97 -7.97 3.60
C ASP A 88 -6.98 -6.90 3.14
N TYR A 89 -7.49 -5.73 2.74
CA TYR A 89 -6.66 -4.57 2.42
C TYR A 89 -5.81 -4.11 3.61
N ASP A 90 -6.40 -3.94 4.80
CA ASP A 90 -5.66 -3.51 5.99
C ASP A 90 -4.61 -4.55 6.44
N LEU A 91 -4.94 -5.84 6.36
CA LEU A 91 -3.98 -6.92 6.63
C LEU A 91 -2.81 -6.90 5.64
N LEU A 92 -3.07 -6.71 4.35
CA LEU A 92 -2.01 -6.58 3.34
C LEU A 92 -1.13 -5.36 3.63
N ARG A 93 -1.74 -4.19 3.87
CA ARG A 93 -1.03 -2.95 4.19
C ARG A 93 -0.12 -3.13 5.41
N LYS A 94 -0.63 -3.72 6.49
CA LYS A 94 0.16 -4.03 7.70
C LYS A 94 1.28 -5.02 7.44
N ARG A 95 1.06 -6.05 6.63
CA ARG A 95 2.13 -6.99 6.23
C ARG A 95 3.25 -6.26 5.48
N LEU A 96 2.92 -5.36 4.55
CA LEU A 96 3.91 -4.59 3.81
C LEU A 96 4.72 -3.66 4.73
N ILE A 97 4.09 -3.08 5.76
CA ILE A 97 4.79 -2.33 6.81
C ILE A 97 5.80 -3.22 7.55
N LEU A 98 5.39 -4.43 7.93
CA LEU A 98 6.29 -5.41 8.55
C LEU A 98 7.43 -5.83 7.62
N PHE A 99 7.23 -5.81 6.30
CA PHE A 99 8.28 -6.03 5.29
C PHE A 99 9.18 -4.82 5.03
N GLY A 100 8.99 -3.71 5.75
CA GLY A 100 9.86 -2.54 5.71
C GLY A 100 9.41 -1.43 4.75
N LEU A 101 8.18 -1.50 4.22
CA LEU A 101 7.58 -0.35 3.54
C LEU A 101 7.09 0.64 4.60
N ASP A 102 7.32 1.92 4.36
CA ASP A 102 6.78 2.98 5.21
C ASP A 102 5.47 3.52 4.64
N GLU A 103 4.84 4.42 5.39
CA GLU A 103 3.57 5.04 5.02
C GLU A 103 3.65 5.82 3.71
N ASN A 104 4.81 6.42 3.40
CA ASN A 104 4.99 7.15 2.14
C ASN A 104 5.02 6.18 0.95
N ALA A 105 5.70 5.03 1.09
CA ALA A 105 5.70 3.99 0.08
C ALA A 105 4.29 3.45 -0.17
N LEU A 106 3.54 3.15 0.90
CA LEU A 106 2.15 2.68 0.79
C LEU A 106 1.22 3.74 0.19
N GLY A 107 1.39 5.01 0.58
CA GLY A 107 0.66 6.13 -0.01
C GLY A 107 0.96 6.30 -1.49
N TYR A 108 2.23 6.17 -1.89
CA TYR A 108 2.62 6.15 -3.30
C TYR A 108 1.97 5.00 -4.08
N MET A 109 1.95 3.79 -3.50
CA MET A 109 1.29 2.63 -4.13
C MET A 109 -0.22 2.86 -4.30
N ALA A 110 -0.87 3.48 -3.32
CA ALA A 110 -2.30 3.82 -3.37
C ALA A 110 -2.59 4.89 -4.45
N LEU A 111 -1.76 5.94 -4.56
CA LEU A 111 -1.91 6.95 -5.61
C LEU A 111 -1.77 6.32 -7.01
N LYS A 112 -0.76 5.45 -7.20
CA LYS A 112 -0.61 4.70 -8.44
C LYS A 112 -1.79 3.78 -8.74
N ALA A 113 -2.39 3.17 -7.72
CA ALA A 113 -3.55 2.32 -7.88
C ALA A 113 -4.75 3.09 -8.44
N ILE A 114 -4.94 4.33 -7.98
CA ILE A 114 -5.99 5.24 -8.44
C ILE A 114 -5.70 5.71 -9.87
N GLU A 115 -4.49 6.19 -10.15
CA GLU A 115 -4.07 6.63 -11.47
C GLU A 115 -4.20 5.51 -12.53
N ALA A 116 -3.89 4.27 -12.16
CA ALA A 116 -3.98 3.14 -13.09
C ALA A 116 -5.41 2.78 -13.52
N LYS A 117 -6.44 3.27 -12.82
CA LYS A 117 -7.86 3.08 -13.20
C LYS A 117 -8.51 4.35 -13.75
N ALA A 118 -7.87 5.50 -13.61
CA ALA A 118 -8.34 6.76 -14.17
C ALA A 118 -7.86 6.91 -15.63
N THR A 119 -8.79 7.19 -16.55
CA THR A 119 -8.43 7.57 -17.93
C THR A 119 -8.17 9.07 -18.07
N ASP A 120 -8.75 9.90 -17.20
CA ASP A 120 -8.50 11.34 -17.15
C ASP A 120 -8.59 11.92 -15.72
N LEU A 121 -8.40 13.24 -15.60
CA LEU A 121 -8.46 13.96 -14.32
C LEU A 121 -9.86 13.92 -13.69
N GLN A 122 -10.93 13.85 -14.48
CA GLN A 122 -12.29 13.74 -13.95
C GLN A 122 -12.50 12.39 -13.29
N ASP A 123 -11.97 11.31 -13.85
CA ASP A 123 -12.04 9.98 -13.24
C ASP A 123 -11.31 9.94 -11.89
N VAL A 124 -10.13 10.59 -11.79
CA VAL A 124 -9.42 10.69 -10.50
C VAL A 124 -10.25 11.43 -9.47
N ILE A 125 -10.93 12.51 -9.87
CA ILE A 125 -11.81 13.29 -9.00
C ILE A 125 -13.02 12.45 -8.59
N GLU A 126 -13.68 11.75 -9.50
CA GLU A 126 -14.81 10.85 -9.21
C GLU A 126 -14.44 9.73 -8.21
N ILE A 127 -13.22 9.21 -8.32
CA ILE A 127 -12.68 8.22 -7.37
C ILE A 127 -12.48 8.82 -5.96
N HIS A 128 -12.31 10.14 -5.83
CA HIS A 128 -12.17 10.81 -4.53
C HIS A 128 -13.45 11.52 -4.05
N GLU A 129 -14.39 11.81 -4.94
CA GLU A 129 -15.64 12.48 -4.63
C GLU A 129 -16.66 11.45 -4.15
N ILE A 130 -16.99 11.47 -2.87
CA ILE A 130 -18.19 10.80 -2.40
C ILE A 130 -19.36 11.72 -2.77
N ARG A 131 -20.05 11.40 -3.87
CA ARG A 131 -21.24 12.14 -4.31
C ARG A 131 -22.47 11.57 -3.61
N TYR A 132 -23.26 12.45 -3.00
CA TYR A 132 -24.57 12.17 -2.39
C TYR A 132 -25.58 13.14 -2.98
#